data_AF-A0AA95HY03-F1
#
_entry.id   AF-A0AA95HY03-F1
#
_cell.length_a   1.000
_cell.length_b   1.000
_cell.length_c   1.000
_cell.angle_alpha   90.00
_cell.angle_beta   90.00
_cell.angle_gamma   90.00
#
_symmetry.space_group_name_H-M   'P 1'
#
loop_
_entity.id
_entity.type
_entity.pdbx_description
1 polymer ?
#
loop_
_entity_poly.entity_id
_entity_poly.type
_entity_poly.pdbx_seq_one_letter_code
_entity_poly.pdbx_strand_id
1 'polypeptide(L)'
;MTINKFSERTGLSPSTLRFYDQKKLLEPLKRLENGYRIYSENQVEKALIIHSLRLADIKIEEIYQFLQVDEGEKQQLISAWREEVEAKLSSLNIAKQYLNGLNYKEQHMHLIKWASPTTFVWFRHVVPRMINPFQSVMKDDIDSLKKLGIDVRPGIFIRTLDSKGASMVGEVGFILNEEISSDSLKSDSNIYIEQLEPTLYATMNFNVYDQFICFNFIKLVHRFGFNTKGIKLEKFESPNAQTFSYMIPLLIQS
;
A
#
# COMPACT_ATOMS: atom_id res chain seq x y z
N MET A 1 -2.48 18.02 -36.66
CA MET A 1 -3.61 17.24 -36.11
C MET A 1 -4.66 18.17 -35.51
N THR A 2 -5.94 17.80 -35.58
CA THR A 2 -7.05 18.57 -34.96
C THR A 2 -6.98 18.48 -33.45
N ILE A 3 -7.68 19.37 -32.74
CA ILE A 3 -7.72 19.35 -31.27
C ILE A 3 -8.19 18.00 -30.69
N ASN A 4 -9.11 17.30 -31.35
CA ASN A 4 -9.57 15.98 -30.89
C ASN A 4 -8.47 14.93 -31.02
N LYS A 5 -7.79 14.87 -32.17
CA LYS A 5 -6.64 13.96 -32.35
C LYS A 5 -5.48 14.31 -31.41
N PHE A 6 -5.23 15.61 -31.17
CA PHE A 6 -4.22 16.06 -30.22
C PHE A 6 -4.59 15.69 -28.78
N SER A 7 -5.87 15.78 -28.43
CA SER A 7 -6.42 15.34 -27.15
C SER A 7 -6.21 13.84 -26.93
N GLU A 8 -6.56 13.01 -27.91
CA GLU A 8 -6.30 11.56 -27.87
C GLU A 8 -4.80 11.26 -27.71
N ARG A 9 -3.95 11.99 -28.44
CA ARG A 9 -2.50 11.78 -28.43
C ARG A 9 -1.84 12.17 -27.10
N THR A 10 -2.31 13.24 -26.47
CA THR A 10 -1.75 13.78 -25.22
C THR A 10 -2.45 13.28 -23.96
N GLY A 11 -3.64 12.69 -24.09
CA GLY A 11 -4.53 12.39 -22.96
C GLY A 11 -5.17 13.62 -22.31
N LEU A 12 -4.92 14.83 -22.83
CA LEU A 12 -5.44 16.08 -22.27
C LEU A 12 -6.81 16.40 -22.85
N SER A 13 -7.74 16.85 -22.00
CA SER A 13 -9.08 17.23 -22.46
C SER A 13 -9.02 18.39 -23.48
N PRO A 14 -9.94 18.46 -24.47
CA PRO A 14 -10.00 19.60 -25.39
C PRO A 14 -10.18 20.94 -24.67
N SER A 15 -10.86 20.96 -23.52
CA SER A 15 -10.96 22.14 -22.64
C SER A 15 -9.59 22.59 -22.11
N THR A 16 -8.76 21.66 -21.63
CA THR A 16 -7.40 21.96 -21.14
C THR A 16 -6.54 22.54 -22.26
N LEU A 17 -6.62 21.97 -23.46
CA LEU A 17 -5.87 22.46 -24.62
C LEU A 17 -6.33 23.87 -25.06
N ARG A 18 -7.64 24.15 -25.03
CA ARG A 18 -8.18 25.50 -25.28
C ARG A 18 -7.71 26.48 -24.21
N PHE A 19 -7.65 26.06 -22.95
CA PHE A 19 -7.17 26.88 -21.86
C PHE A 19 -5.68 27.24 -22.03
N TYR A 20 -4.83 26.29 -22.41
CA TYR A 20 -3.41 26.57 -22.68
C TYR A 20 -3.21 27.48 -23.88
N ASP A 21 -4.03 27.36 -24.92
CA ASP A 21 -4.05 28.30 -26.04
C ASP A 21 -4.47 29.71 -25.60
N GLN A 22 -5.55 29.85 -24.84
CA GLN A 22 -6.01 31.15 -24.30
C GLN A 22 -4.96 31.81 -23.41
N LYS A 23 -4.26 31.00 -22.62
CA LYS A 23 -3.16 31.40 -21.76
C LYS A 23 -1.82 31.38 -22.47
N LYS A 24 -1.79 31.39 -23.81
CA LYS A 24 -0.63 31.31 -24.74
C LYS A 24 0.57 30.45 -24.29
N LEU A 25 0.31 29.39 -23.52
CA LEU A 25 1.28 28.40 -23.12
C LEU A 25 1.52 27.41 -24.26
N LEU A 26 0.43 27.05 -24.96
CA LEU A 26 0.43 26.11 -26.07
C LEU A 26 -0.48 26.61 -27.20
N GLU A 27 0.05 27.52 -28.00
CA GLU A 27 -0.67 28.04 -29.17
C GLU A 27 -0.74 26.99 -30.28
N PRO A 28 -1.87 26.85 -30.99
CA PRO A 28 -1.96 25.95 -32.13
C PRO A 28 -1.02 26.40 -33.24
N LEU A 29 -0.38 25.44 -33.93
CA LEU A 29 0.46 25.73 -35.10
C LEU A 29 -0.28 26.59 -36.14
N LYS A 30 -1.57 26.31 -36.35
CA LYS A 30 -2.44 27.15 -37.19
C LYS A 30 -3.90 27.07 -36.79
N ARG A 31 -4.67 28.09 -37.17
CA ARG A 31 -6.12 28.09 -37.14
C ARG A 31 -6.65 27.98 -38.58
N LEU A 32 -7.61 27.09 -38.80
CA LEU A 32 -8.34 26.99 -40.07
C LEU A 32 -9.39 28.11 -40.16
N GLU A 33 -9.88 28.40 -41.37
CA GLU A 33 -10.89 29.45 -41.63
C GLU A 33 -12.17 29.25 -40.82
N ASN A 34 -12.55 28.00 -40.55
CA ASN A 34 -13.69 27.64 -39.71
C ASN A 34 -13.39 27.72 -38.19
N GLY A 35 -12.26 28.31 -37.79
CA GLY A 35 -11.85 28.48 -36.39
C GLY A 35 -11.26 27.23 -35.72
N TYR A 36 -11.10 26.12 -36.45
CA TYR A 36 -10.52 24.90 -35.90
C TYR A 36 -9.01 25.05 -35.63
N ARG A 37 -8.58 24.54 -34.47
CA ARG A 37 -7.18 24.53 -34.04
C ARG A 37 -6.45 23.32 -34.58
N ILE A 38 -5.27 23.55 -35.14
CA ILE A 38 -4.38 22.51 -35.66
C ILE A 38 -3.05 22.59 -34.89
N TYR A 39 -2.67 21.47 -34.31
CA TYR A 39 -1.42 21.29 -33.57
C TYR A 39 -0.44 20.39 -34.34
N SER A 40 0.86 20.47 -34.09
CA SER A 40 1.87 19.57 -34.67
C SER A 40 2.27 18.45 -33.70
N GLU A 41 2.94 17.40 -34.20
CA GLU A 41 3.47 16.33 -33.35
C GLU A 41 4.52 16.87 -32.35
N ASN A 42 5.36 17.82 -32.78
CA ASN A 42 6.38 18.43 -31.92
C ASN A 42 5.78 19.22 -30.74
N GLN A 43 4.49 19.55 -30.78
CA GLN A 43 3.79 20.23 -29.67
C GLN A 43 3.32 19.26 -28.58
N VAL A 44 3.34 17.95 -28.84
CA VAL A 44 2.89 16.93 -27.87
C VAL A 44 3.76 16.97 -26.61
N GLU A 45 5.08 16.92 -26.75
CA GLU A 45 6.01 16.96 -25.62
C GLU A 45 5.84 18.25 -24.81
N LYS A 46 5.76 19.40 -25.49
CA LYS A 46 5.51 20.69 -24.84
C LYS A 46 4.20 20.69 -24.04
N ALA A 47 3.13 20.12 -24.58
CA ALA A 47 1.84 20.03 -23.91
C ALA A 47 1.92 19.19 -22.62
N LEU A 48 2.64 18.07 -22.66
CA LEU A 48 2.85 17.19 -21.51
C LEU A 48 3.70 17.88 -20.43
N ILE A 49 4.77 18.58 -20.81
CA ILE A 49 5.59 19.34 -19.86
C ILE A 49 4.77 20.41 -19.15
N ILE A 50 4.04 21.24 -19.91
CA ILE A 50 3.17 22.28 -19.34
C ILE A 50 2.15 21.66 -18.38
N HIS A 51 1.56 20.52 -18.75
CA HIS A 51 0.58 19.85 -17.89
C HIS A 51 1.19 19.29 -16.62
N SER A 52 2.35 18.64 -16.70
CA SER A 52 3.07 18.12 -15.53
C SER A 52 3.45 19.22 -14.56
N LEU A 53 3.93 20.37 -15.05
CA LEU A 53 4.24 21.53 -14.21
C LEU A 53 2.97 22.11 -13.55
N ARG A 54 1.85 22.17 -14.28
CA ARG A 54 0.55 22.57 -13.70
C ARG A 54 0.06 21.59 -12.63
N LEU A 55 0.29 20.29 -12.79
CA LEU A 55 -0.03 19.28 -11.77
C LEU A 55 0.82 19.44 -10.51
N ALA A 56 2.07 19.92 -10.65
CA ALA A 56 2.94 20.30 -9.54
C ALA A 56 2.56 21.65 -8.89
N ASP A 57 1.40 22.22 -9.26
CA ASP A 57 0.88 23.50 -8.80
C ASP A 57 1.76 24.72 -9.15
N ILE A 58 2.61 24.58 -10.18
CA ILE A 58 3.44 25.69 -10.67
C ILE A 58 2.56 26.67 -11.44
N LYS A 59 2.73 27.96 -11.16
CA LYS A 59 1.92 29.03 -11.74
C LYS A 59 2.18 29.19 -13.23
N ILE A 60 1.17 29.69 -13.95
CA ILE A 60 1.23 29.86 -15.40
C ILE A 60 2.36 30.82 -15.78
N GLU A 61 2.55 31.88 -14.99
CA GLU A 61 3.58 32.90 -15.19
C GLU A 61 4.99 32.30 -15.12
N GLU A 62 5.22 31.36 -14.21
CA GLU A 62 6.51 30.70 -14.05
C GLU A 62 6.77 29.67 -15.17
N ILE A 63 5.72 28.96 -15.60
CA ILE A 63 5.81 28.07 -16.78
C ILE A 63 6.15 28.89 -18.03
N TYR A 64 5.59 30.09 -18.17
CA TYR A 64 5.92 31.01 -19.26
C TYR A 64 7.40 31.39 -19.27
N GLN A 65 7.94 31.77 -18.11
CA GLN A 65 9.36 32.09 -17.98
C GLN A 65 10.22 30.87 -18.37
N PHE A 66 9.89 29.69 -17.83
CA PHE A 66 10.59 28.44 -18.13
C PHE A 66 10.65 28.10 -19.63
N LEU A 67 9.61 28.44 -20.38
CA LEU A 67 9.57 28.22 -21.83
C LEU A 67 10.43 29.21 -22.64
N GLN A 68 10.90 30.31 -22.04
CA GLN A 68 11.65 31.38 -22.71
C GLN A 68 13.12 31.46 -22.33
N VAL A 69 13.52 30.88 -21.19
CA VAL A 69 14.89 30.93 -20.67
C VAL A 69 15.80 29.86 -21.30
N ASP A 70 17.12 30.03 -21.14
CA ASP A 70 18.11 29.07 -21.61
C ASP A 70 18.18 27.80 -20.74
N GLU A 71 18.92 26.78 -21.19
CA GLU A 71 19.02 25.51 -20.47
C GLU A 71 19.66 25.64 -19.07
N GLY A 72 20.57 26.59 -18.85
CA GLY A 72 21.18 26.81 -17.55
C GLY A 72 20.15 27.33 -16.53
N GLU A 73 19.37 28.33 -16.93
CA GLU A 73 18.29 28.90 -16.11
C GLU A 73 17.14 27.90 -15.92
N LYS A 74 16.80 27.08 -16.92
CA LYS A 74 15.81 26.00 -16.77
C LYS A 74 16.18 25.02 -15.66
N GLN A 75 17.46 24.59 -15.61
CA GLN A 75 17.89 23.65 -14.58
C GLN A 75 17.76 24.26 -13.18
N GLN A 76 18.03 25.57 -13.03
CA GLN A 76 17.85 26.26 -11.76
C GLN A 76 16.36 26.31 -11.34
N LEU A 77 15.46 26.64 -12.27
CA LEU A 77 14.02 26.61 -12.01
C LEU A 77 13.54 25.21 -11.63
N ILE A 78 13.98 24.18 -12.35
CA ILE A 78 13.64 22.78 -12.05
C ILE A 78 14.13 22.39 -10.66
N SER A 79 15.36 22.74 -10.28
CA SER A 79 15.86 22.44 -8.93
C SER A 79 15.03 23.13 -7.84
N ALA A 80 14.69 24.40 -8.03
CA ALA A 80 13.90 25.16 -7.06
C ALA A 80 12.49 24.57 -6.91
N TRP A 81 11.81 24.26 -8.02
CA TRP A 81 10.50 23.62 -7.98
C TRP A 81 10.55 22.23 -7.37
N ARG A 82 11.62 21.46 -7.61
CA ARG A 82 11.79 20.14 -7.00
C ARG A 82 11.90 20.26 -5.48
N GLU A 83 12.66 21.22 -4.97
CA GLU A 83 12.75 21.48 -3.53
C GLU A 83 11.40 21.92 -2.94
N GLU A 84 10.66 22.77 -3.64
CA GLU A 84 9.32 23.20 -3.21
C GLU A 84 8.33 22.03 -3.16
N VAL A 85 8.33 21.16 -4.17
CA VAL A 85 7.49 19.96 -4.22
C VAL A 85 7.86 18.98 -3.11
N GLU A 86 9.15 18.75 -2.85
CA GLU A 86 9.60 17.92 -1.72
C GLU A 86 9.17 18.50 -0.37
N ALA A 87 9.25 19.81 -0.18
CA ALA A 87 8.77 20.48 1.03
C ALA A 87 7.24 20.34 1.20
N LYS A 88 6.47 20.47 0.11
CA LYS A 88 5.02 20.21 0.10
C LYS A 88 4.72 18.75 0.42
N LEU A 89 5.44 17.79 -0.17
CA LEU A 89 5.28 16.36 0.14
C LEU A 89 5.58 16.05 1.59
N SER A 90 6.65 16.62 2.16
CA SER A 90 6.98 16.48 3.57
C SER A 90 5.85 17.02 4.46
N SER A 91 5.34 18.22 4.15
CA SER A 91 4.24 18.84 4.89
C SER A 91 2.94 18.04 4.77
N LEU A 92 2.62 17.52 3.57
CA LEU A 92 1.47 16.65 3.33
C LEU A 92 1.63 15.31 4.02
N ASN A 93 2.84 14.76 4.12
CA ASN A 93 3.11 13.54 4.88
C ASN A 93 2.92 13.77 6.39
N ILE A 94 3.37 14.92 6.91
CA ILE A 94 3.10 15.32 8.29
C ILE A 94 1.60 15.49 8.51
N ALA A 95 0.90 16.22 7.63
CA ALA A 95 -0.55 16.38 7.70
C ALA A 95 -1.28 15.03 7.61
N LYS A 96 -0.83 14.11 6.74
CA LYS A 96 -1.33 12.74 6.64
C LYS A 96 -1.09 11.96 7.93
N GLN A 97 0.08 12.10 8.57
CA GLN A 97 0.33 11.49 9.88
C GLN A 97 -0.63 12.05 10.95
N TYR A 98 -0.86 13.37 10.97
CA TYR A 98 -1.82 13.99 11.87
C TYR A 98 -3.25 13.56 11.56
N LEU A 99 -3.67 13.56 10.29
CA LEU A 99 -5.00 13.12 9.87
C LEU A 99 -5.20 11.63 10.15
N ASN A 100 -4.19 10.78 9.99
CA ASN A 100 -4.24 9.39 10.44
C ASN A 100 -4.33 9.30 11.97
N GLY A 101 -3.68 10.22 12.70
CA GLY A 101 -3.81 10.35 14.15
C GLY A 101 -5.18 10.89 14.59
N LEU A 102 -5.88 11.66 13.75
CA LEU A 102 -7.21 12.21 13.98
C LEU A 102 -8.33 11.28 13.49
N ASN A 103 -8.03 10.42 12.51
CA ASN A 103 -8.91 9.37 12.01
C ASN A 103 -8.87 8.15 12.94
N TYR A 104 -9.04 8.40 14.24
CA TYR A 104 -9.63 7.46 15.18
C TYR A 104 -11.13 7.33 14.84
N LYS A 105 -11.46 6.83 13.64
CA LYS A 105 -12.77 6.21 13.45
C LYS A 105 -12.76 4.92 14.27
N GLU A 106 -13.02 5.04 15.57
CA GLU A 106 -13.38 3.96 16.50
C GLU A 106 -12.70 2.60 16.23
N GLN A 107 -11.41 2.60 15.92
CA GLN A 107 -10.60 1.40 15.99
C GLN A 107 -10.23 1.24 17.46
N HIS A 108 -11.16 0.67 18.22
CA HIS A 108 -10.87 0.29 19.58
C HIS A 108 -9.79 -0.79 19.53
N MET A 109 -8.67 -0.53 20.21
CA MET A 109 -7.74 -1.59 20.53
C MET A 109 -8.48 -2.55 21.46
N HIS A 110 -8.68 -3.78 21.01
CA HIS A 110 -9.27 -4.84 21.82
C HIS A 110 -8.17 -5.67 22.45
N LEU A 111 -8.42 -6.19 23.65
CA LEU A 111 -7.57 -7.18 24.27
C LEU A 111 -8.23 -8.56 24.11
N ILE A 112 -7.53 -9.47 23.44
CA ILE A 112 -7.95 -10.86 23.30
C ILE A 112 -7.05 -11.72 24.16
N LYS A 113 -7.62 -12.40 25.16
CA LYS A 113 -6.90 -13.37 26.00
C LYS A 113 -7.16 -14.77 25.47
N TRP A 114 -6.12 -15.44 24.97
CA TRP A 114 -6.15 -16.88 24.76
C TRP A 114 -5.79 -17.55 26.08
N ALA A 115 -6.80 -18.09 26.76
CA ALA A 115 -6.65 -18.62 28.12
C ALA A 115 -6.09 -20.06 28.15
N SER A 116 -6.18 -20.79 27.05
CA SER A 116 -5.69 -22.16 26.89
C SER A 116 -4.61 -22.24 25.80
N PRO A 117 -3.68 -23.21 25.88
CA PRO A 117 -2.75 -23.49 24.80
C PRO A 117 -3.52 -23.70 23.48
N THR A 118 -3.02 -23.11 22.40
CA THR A 118 -3.66 -23.15 21.09
C THR A 118 -2.72 -23.82 20.09
N THR A 119 -3.18 -24.92 19.50
CA THR A 119 -2.38 -25.70 18.54
C THR A 119 -2.61 -25.20 17.13
N PHE A 120 -1.51 -24.81 16.48
CA PHE A 120 -1.47 -24.36 15.10
C PHE A 120 -0.83 -25.41 14.20
N VAL A 121 -1.33 -25.49 12.97
CA VAL A 121 -0.58 -26.05 11.83
C VAL A 121 -0.07 -24.88 10.98
N TRP A 122 1.23 -24.84 10.72
CA TRP A 122 1.91 -23.79 9.95
C TRP A 122 2.42 -24.32 8.62
N PHE A 123 2.21 -23.55 7.57
CA PHE A 123 2.72 -23.74 6.22
C PHE A 123 3.74 -22.66 5.92
N ARG A 124 4.98 -23.04 5.64
CA ARG A 124 6.05 -22.09 5.37
C ARG A 124 6.13 -21.77 3.88
N HIS A 125 6.11 -20.46 3.58
CA HIS A 125 6.10 -19.95 2.21
C HIS A 125 7.17 -18.90 1.97
N VAL A 126 7.66 -18.88 0.73
CA VAL A 126 8.53 -17.82 0.20
C VAL A 126 7.81 -17.19 -0.98
N VAL A 127 7.44 -15.93 -0.84
CA VAL A 127 6.58 -15.21 -1.79
C VAL A 127 7.27 -13.94 -2.28
N PRO A 128 7.00 -13.47 -3.52
CA PRO A 128 7.55 -12.20 -3.99
C PRO A 128 7.02 -11.03 -3.16
N ARG A 129 7.83 -9.97 -3.03
CA ARG A 129 7.44 -8.79 -2.27
C ARG A 129 6.39 -7.98 -3.03
N MET A 130 5.14 -8.09 -2.61
CA MET A 130 4.01 -7.34 -3.15
C MET A 130 2.98 -7.02 -2.05
N ILE A 131 1.96 -6.22 -2.38
CA ILE A 131 0.82 -5.99 -1.48
C ILE A 131 0.10 -7.34 -1.30
N ASN A 132 -0.15 -7.74 -0.04
CA ASN A 132 -0.73 -9.04 0.35
C ASN A 132 -0.05 -10.25 -0.29
N PRO A 133 1.25 -10.46 -0.02
CA PRO A 133 2.05 -11.43 -0.75
C PRO A 133 1.61 -12.89 -0.49
N PHE A 134 0.96 -13.16 0.65
CA PHE A 134 0.55 -14.50 1.06
C PHE A 134 -0.88 -14.85 0.61
N GLN A 135 -1.63 -13.92 0.01
CA GLN A 135 -3.03 -14.12 -0.31
C GLN A 135 -3.26 -15.27 -1.31
N SER A 136 -2.34 -15.44 -2.26
CA SER A 136 -2.39 -16.56 -3.21
C SER A 136 -2.19 -17.91 -2.53
N VAL A 137 -1.22 -18.01 -1.61
CA VAL A 137 -0.86 -19.27 -0.95
C VAL A 137 -1.88 -19.69 0.12
N MET A 138 -2.60 -18.74 0.74
CA MET A 138 -3.69 -19.05 1.68
C MET A 138 -4.71 -20.03 1.10
N LYS A 139 -5.05 -19.85 -0.18
CA LYS A 139 -6.04 -20.68 -0.86
C LYS A 139 -5.51 -22.10 -1.08
N ASP A 140 -4.25 -22.18 -1.50
CA ASP A 140 -3.56 -23.45 -1.75
C ASP A 140 -3.41 -24.27 -0.45
N ASP A 141 -3.13 -23.60 0.67
CA ASP A 141 -3.03 -24.25 1.99
C ASP A 141 -4.38 -24.77 2.49
N ILE A 142 -5.46 -24.00 2.33
CA ILE A 142 -6.82 -24.44 2.69
C ILE A 142 -7.22 -25.68 1.88
N ASP A 143 -6.93 -25.69 0.58
CA ASP A 143 -7.22 -26.83 -0.28
C ASP A 143 -6.35 -28.05 0.09
N SER A 144 -5.13 -27.82 0.57
CA SER A 144 -4.24 -28.88 1.09
C SER A 144 -4.77 -29.48 2.39
N LEU A 145 -5.23 -28.66 3.34
CA LEU A 145 -5.86 -29.13 4.58
C LEU A 145 -7.09 -30.00 4.33
N LYS A 146 -7.94 -29.61 3.38
CA LYS A 146 -9.12 -30.41 2.98
C LYS A 146 -8.73 -31.77 2.40
N LYS A 147 -7.68 -31.83 1.60
CA LYS A 147 -7.16 -33.10 1.04
C LYS A 147 -6.59 -34.01 2.12
N LEU A 148 -5.95 -33.43 3.13
CA LEU A 148 -5.41 -34.16 4.28
C LEU A 148 -6.48 -34.55 5.30
N GLY A 149 -7.73 -34.11 5.13
CA GLY A 149 -8.82 -34.38 6.07
C GLY A 149 -8.64 -33.71 7.43
N ILE A 150 -7.84 -32.63 7.49
CA ILE A 150 -7.55 -31.90 8.71
C ILE A 150 -8.63 -30.86 8.93
N ASP A 151 -9.34 -30.96 10.05
CA ASP A 151 -10.34 -29.97 10.45
C ASP A 151 -9.71 -28.82 11.25
N VAL A 152 -10.02 -27.59 10.83
CA VAL A 152 -9.45 -26.35 11.38
C VAL A 152 -10.55 -25.37 11.75
N ARG A 153 -10.28 -24.55 12.77
CA ARG A 153 -11.15 -23.43 13.14
C ARG A 153 -11.16 -22.36 12.04
N PRO A 154 -12.27 -21.62 11.90
CA PRO A 154 -12.31 -20.48 11.02
C PRO A 154 -11.29 -19.42 11.44
N GLY A 155 -10.52 -18.94 10.47
CA GLY A 155 -9.47 -17.94 10.64
C GLY A 155 -8.14 -18.41 10.09
N ILE A 156 -7.52 -17.53 9.30
CA ILE A 156 -6.21 -17.74 8.69
C ILE A 156 -5.24 -16.81 9.40
N PHE A 157 -4.13 -17.34 9.89
CA PHE A 157 -3.14 -16.57 10.63
C PHE A 157 -1.88 -16.45 9.80
N ILE A 158 -1.28 -15.27 9.75
CA ILE A 158 0.01 -15.07 9.08
C ILE A 158 1.00 -14.52 10.07
N ARG A 159 2.22 -15.05 9.99
CA ARG A 159 3.39 -14.40 10.59
C ARG A 159 4.50 -14.20 9.57
N THR A 160 4.97 -12.96 9.48
CA THR A 160 6.12 -12.62 8.64
C THR A 160 7.40 -12.85 9.42
N LEU A 161 8.29 -13.71 8.92
CA LEU A 161 9.56 -14.08 9.56
C LEU A 161 10.73 -13.23 9.05
N ASP A 162 10.82 -13.03 7.73
CA ASP A 162 11.84 -12.20 7.10
C ASP A 162 11.25 -11.44 5.89
N SER A 163 11.71 -10.22 5.67
CA SER A 163 11.27 -9.32 4.60
C SER A 163 12.44 -8.72 3.82
N LYS A 164 13.59 -9.40 3.76
CA LYS A 164 14.80 -8.94 3.06
C LYS A 164 14.74 -9.12 1.54
N GLY A 165 15.13 -8.07 0.81
CA GLY A 165 15.29 -8.12 -0.65
C GLY A 165 13.96 -8.12 -1.41
N ALA A 166 13.91 -8.89 -2.50
CA ALA A 166 12.77 -8.98 -3.42
C ALA A 166 11.70 -10.00 -3.00
N SER A 167 11.95 -10.77 -1.93
CA SER A 167 11.05 -11.83 -1.45
C SER A 167 10.73 -11.63 0.02
N MET A 168 9.63 -12.22 0.47
CA MET A 168 9.20 -12.28 1.86
C MET A 168 9.04 -13.74 2.27
N VAL A 169 9.49 -14.05 3.48
CA VAL A 169 9.34 -15.36 4.11
C VAL A 169 8.33 -15.22 5.23
N GLY A 170 7.28 -16.02 5.16
CA GLY A 170 6.24 -16.03 6.18
C GLY A 170 5.57 -17.38 6.25
N GLU A 171 4.75 -17.52 7.27
CA GLU A 171 4.06 -18.76 7.56
C GLU A 171 2.57 -18.48 7.64
N VAL A 172 1.79 -19.32 6.98
CA VAL A 172 0.32 -19.31 7.01
C VAL A 172 -0.12 -20.42 7.96
N GLY A 173 -0.93 -20.06 8.94
CA GLY A 173 -1.30 -20.91 10.06
C GLY A 173 -2.79 -21.05 10.21
N PHE A 174 -3.19 -22.20 10.72
CA PHE A 174 -4.59 -22.54 11.01
C PHE A 174 -4.66 -23.19 12.39
N ILE A 175 -5.71 -22.88 13.16
CA ILE A 175 -5.91 -23.49 14.48
C ILE A 175 -6.60 -24.84 14.31
N LEU A 176 -6.05 -25.90 14.88
CA LEU A 176 -6.64 -27.24 14.83
C LEU A 176 -7.82 -27.37 15.80
N ASN A 177 -8.85 -28.15 15.42
CA ASN A 177 -9.97 -28.47 16.31
C ASN A 177 -9.65 -29.60 17.30
N GLU A 178 -8.83 -30.57 16.89
CA GLU A 178 -8.40 -31.72 17.70
C GLU A 178 -6.85 -31.82 17.72
N GLU A 179 -6.30 -32.43 18.76
CA GLU A 179 -4.86 -32.73 18.82
C GLU A 179 -4.52 -33.85 17.83
N ILE A 180 -4.02 -33.48 16.65
CA ILE A 180 -3.57 -34.42 15.64
C ILE A 180 -2.15 -34.89 16.00
N SER A 181 -1.93 -36.21 16.06
CA SER A 181 -0.59 -36.77 16.20
C SER A 181 0.31 -36.36 15.02
N SER A 182 1.44 -35.73 15.34
CA SER A 182 2.46 -35.23 14.41
C SER A 182 3.00 -36.27 13.41
N ASP A 183 2.75 -37.56 13.63
CA ASP A 183 3.11 -38.66 12.75
C ASP A 183 2.38 -38.67 11.41
N SER A 184 1.21 -38.01 11.31
CA SER A 184 0.39 -37.96 10.09
C SER A 184 0.80 -36.87 9.08
N LEU A 185 1.70 -35.96 9.47
CA LEU A 185 2.14 -34.81 8.67
C LEU A 185 3.57 -34.93 8.10
N LYS A 186 4.23 -36.08 8.31
CA LYS A 186 5.66 -36.29 8.00
C LYS A 186 6.05 -36.27 6.51
N SER A 187 5.12 -36.07 5.58
CA SER A 187 5.40 -36.14 4.14
C SER A 187 5.82 -34.82 3.49
N ASP A 188 5.61 -33.67 4.15
CA ASP A 188 5.85 -32.36 3.53
C ASP A 188 6.74 -31.48 4.41
N SER A 189 7.95 -31.16 3.95
CA SER A 189 8.97 -30.46 4.76
C SER A 189 8.62 -28.99 5.09
N ASN A 190 7.49 -28.49 4.56
CA ASN A 190 7.04 -27.12 4.74
C ASN A 190 5.88 -27.00 5.75
N ILE A 191 5.41 -28.10 6.33
CA ILE A 191 4.27 -28.12 7.26
C ILE A 191 4.72 -28.61 8.65
N TYR A 192 4.31 -27.91 9.70
CA TYR A 192 4.56 -28.37 11.07
C TYR A 192 3.47 -27.92 12.05
N ILE A 193 3.39 -28.62 13.19
CA ILE A 193 2.49 -28.27 14.29
C ILE A 193 3.28 -27.51 15.35
N GLU A 194 2.73 -26.41 15.84
CA GLU A 194 3.26 -25.64 16.96
C GLU A 194 2.14 -25.34 17.96
N GLN A 195 2.40 -25.53 19.25
CA GLN A 195 1.49 -25.14 20.31
C GLN A 195 1.92 -23.79 20.87
N LEU A 196 1.01 -22.81 20.81
CA LEU A 196 1.22 -21.49 21.42
C LEU A 196 0.65 -21.48 22.83
N GLU A 197 1.47 -21.00 23.77
CA GLU A 197 1.09 -20.81 25.16
C GLU A 197 -0.02 -19.75 25.32
N PRO A 198 -0.81 -19.79 26.41
CA PRO A 198 -1.80 -18.78 26.73
C PRO A 198 -1.22 -17.36 26.67
N THR A 199 -1.71 -16.56 25.72
CA THR A 199 -1.14 -15.24 25.40
C THR A 199 -2.23 -14.18 25.35
N LEU A 200 -1.91 -12.99 25.87
CA LEU A 200 -2.76 -11.81 25.73
C LEU A 200 -2.32 -11.03 24.50
N TYR A 201 -3.26 -10.72 23.61
CA TYR A 201 -3.00 -9.96 22.39
C TYR A 201 -3.72 -8.61 22.44
N ALA A 202 -3.02 -7.54 22.05
CA ALA A 202 -3.68 -6.34 21.57
C ALA A 202 -4.05 -6.55 20.11
N THR A 203 -5.31 -6.26 19.75
CA THR A 203 -5.78 -6.40 18.37
C THR A 203 -6.50 -5.18 17.85
N MET A 204 -6.35 -4.95 16.56
CA MET A 204 -7.01 -3.88 15.81
C MET A 204 -7.23 -4.32 14.36
N ASN A 205 -8.35 -3.91 13.77
CA ASN A 205 -8.71 -4.29 12.40
C ASN A 205 -8.15 -3.28 11.40
N PHE A 206 -7.52 -3.77 10.34
CA PHE A 206 -6.90 -2.97 9.30
C PHE A 206 -7.42 -3.34 7.91
N ASN A 207 -7.29 -2.39 6.99
CA ASN A 207 -7.47 -2.64 5.57
C ASN A 207 -6.11 -3.03 4.95
N VAL A 208 -6.15 -3.99 4.03
CA VAL A 208 -4.96 -4.52 3.33
C VAL A 208 -4.18 -3.49 2.51
N TYR A 209 -4.77 -2.36 2.15
CA TYR A 209 -4.12 -1.31 1.37
C TYR A 209 -3.36 -0.28 2.22
N ASP A 210 -3.41 -0.36 3.55
CA ASP A 210 -2.77 0.64 4.40
C ASP A 210 -1.33 0.25 4.79
N GLN A 211 -0.39 0.83 4.04
CA GLN A 211 1.04 0.49 4.06
C GLN A 211 1.78 0.89 5.36
N PHE A 212 1.17 1.69 6.26
CA PHE A 212 1.88 2.26 7.42
C PHE A 212 1.25 1.95 8.79
N ILE A 213 0.14 1.21 8.89
CA ILE A 213 -0.55 1.06 10.18
C ILE A 213 0.22 0.22 11.20
N CYS A 214 0.98 -0.81 10.78
CA CYS A 214 1.75 -1.64 11.72
C CYS A 214 2.66 -0.81 12.65
N PHE A 215 3.33 0.22 12.09
CA PHE A 215 4.18 1.11 12.87
C PHE A 215 3.39 2.00 13.84
N ASN A 216 2.22 2.48 13.41
CA ASN A 216 1.34 3.30 14.24
C ASN A 216 0.71 2.51 15.38
N PHE A 217 0.33 1.25 15.14
CA PHE A 217 -0.28 0.40 16.16
C PHE A 217 0.72 0.00 17.25
N ILE A 218 1.98 -0.30 16.90
CA ILE A 218 3.03 -0.58 17.91
C ILE A 218 3.26 0.65 18.79
N LYS A 219 3.35 1.85 18.20
CA LYS A 219 3.45 3.10 18.96
C LYS A 219 2.24 3.29 19.89
N LEU A 220 1.06 2.90 19.44
CA LEU A 220 -0.16 2.99 20.24
C LEU A 220 -0.13 2.04 21.44
N VAL A 221 0.25 0.78 21.23
CA VAL A 221 0.40 -0.23 22.30
C VAL A 221 1.38 0.25 23.37
N HIS A 222 2.53 0.81 22.97
CA HIS A 222 3.48 1.41 23.89
C HIS A 222 2.94 2.66 24.61
N ARG A 223 2.15 3.49 23.92
CA ARG A 223 1.50 4.67 24.53
C ARG A 223 0.52 4.27 25.64
N PHE A 224 -0.14 3.12 25.52
CA PHE A 224 -0.99 2.55 26.57
C PHE A 224 -0.19 1.83 27.68
N GLY A 225 1.14 1.86 27.64
CA GLY A 225 2.00 1.28 28.67
C GLY A 225 2.27 -0.22 28.53
N PHE A 226 1.83 -0.85 27.43
CA PHE A 226 2.10 -2.26 27.20
C PHE A 226 3.46 -2.48 26.53
N ASN A 227 4.14 -3.56 26.93
CA ASN A 227 5.32 -4.07 26.26
C ASN A 227 4.96 -5.28 25.38
N THR A 228 5.65 -5.46 24.27
CA THR A 228 5.35 -6.50 23.28
C THR A 228 6.49 -7.51 23.21
N LYS A 229 6.20 -8.81 23.28
CA LYS A 229 7.20 -9.88 23.08
C LYS A 229 6.59 -11.04 22.34
N GLY A 230 7.27 -11.48 21.28
CA GLY A 230 6.82 -12.59 20.44
C GLY A 230 6.56 -12.17 19.00
N ILE A 231 6.16 -13.14 18.18
CA ILE A 231 5.88 -12.93 16.77
C ILE A 231 4.45 -12.39 16.62
N LYS A 232 4.30 -11.37 15.79
CA LYS A 232 3.01 -10.71 15.53
C LYS A 232 2.20 -11.57 14.57
N LEU A 233 0.89 -11.60 14.75
CA LEU A 233 -0.02 -12.38 13.91
C LEU A 233 -0.96 -11.45 13.13
N GLU A 234 -1.21 -11.80 11.88
CA GLU A 234 -2.24 -11.21 11.03
C GLU A 234 -3.36 -12.23 10.87
N LYS A 235 -4.56 -11.94 11.35
CA LYS A 235 -5.73 -12.81 11.23
C LYS A 235 -6.64 -12.35 10.10
N PHE A 236 -6.90 -13.23 9.15
CA PHE A 236 -7.86 -13.03 8.07
C PHE A 236 -9.06 -13.97 8.26
N GLU A 237 -10.26 -13.48 7.98
CA GLU A 237 -11.49 -14.30 8.02
C GLU A 237 -11.61 -15.21 6.78
N SER A 238 -11.04 -14.80 5.64
CA SER A 238 -11.01 -15.59 4.41
C SER A 238 -9.88 -15.14 3.48
N PRO A 239 -9.49 -15.94 2.46
CA PRO A 239 -8.45 -15.54 1.50
C PRO A 239 -8.81 -14.30 0.69
N ASN A 240 -10.11 -13.99 0.55
CA ASN A 240 -10.58 -12.83 -0.20
C ASN A 240 -10.85 -11.61 0.70
N ALA A 241 -10.56 -11.70 2.01
CA ALA A 241 -10.82 -10.61 2.93
C ALA A 241 -9.95 -9.39 2.60
N GLN A 242 -10.60 -8.23 2.51
CA GLN A 242 -9.92 -6.93 2.33
C GLN A 242 -9.51 -6.30 3.67
N THR A 243 -9.83 -6.98 4.77
CA THR A 243 -9.51 -6.56 6.13
C THR A 243 -8.90 -7.71 6.92
N PHE A 244 -7.97 -7.38 7.82
CA PHE A 244 -7.35 -8.34 8.73
C PHE A 244 -7.24 -7.75 10.13
N SER A 245 -7.27 -8.61 11.15
CA SER A 245 -6.99 -8.22 12.52
C SER A 245 -5.50 -8.42 12.79
N TYR A 246 -4.79 -7.35 13.12
CA TYR A 246 -3.41 -7.48 13.59
C TYR A 246 -3.42 -7.81 15.07
N MET A 247 -2.59 -8.75 15.49
CA MET A 247 -2.52 -9.24 16.86
C MET A 247 -1.08 -9.13 17.35
N ILE A 248 -0.87 -8.28 18.34
CA ILE A 248 0.44 -8.06 18.96
C ILE A 248 0.44 -8.73 20.34
N PRO A 249 1.33 -9.72 20.57
CA PRO A 249 1.43 -10.37 21.87
C PRO A 249 1.97 -9.39 22.92
N LEU A 250 1.29 -9.32 24.05
CA LEU A 250 1.60 -8.44 25.17
C LEU A 250 2.35 -9.21 26.26
N LEU A 251 3.35 -8.56 26.84
CA LEU A 251 4.00 -9.01 28.07
C LEU A 251 3.08 -8.71 29.25
N ILE A 252 2.58 -9.75 29.90
CA ILE A 252 1.94 -9.61 31.21
C ILE A 252 3.09 -9.44 32.22
N GLN A 253 3.25 -8.24 32.78
CA GLN A 253 4.09 -8.08 33.96
C GLN A 253 3.36 -8.77 35.12
N SER A 254 3.96 -9.86 35.61
CA SER A 254 3.60 -10.52 36.86
C SER A 254 3.91 -9.64 38.06
#